data_AF-A0AAW6BTJ7-F1
#
_entry.id   AF-A0AAW6BTJ7-F1
#
_cell.length_a   1.000
_cell.length_b   1.000
_cell.length_c   1.000
_cell.angle_alpha   90.00
_cell.angle_beta   90.00
_cell.angle_gamma   90.00
#
_symmetry.space_group_name_H-M   'P 1'
#
loop_
_entity.id
_entity.type
_entity.pdbx_description
1 polymer ?
#
loop_
_entity_poly.entity_id
_entity_poly.type
_entity_poly.pdbx_seq_one_letter_code
_entity_poly.pdbx_strand_id
1 'polypeptide(L)'
;MIKQIVTDLRELAKIIPIDDKTTNPILYKIADNLDALQEVFESLIDKNIEYFSYSPRIGFQRHTSFHAAIDDANNEIYVYRRYADANGWNKNVNQVCWGVVRARAY
;
A
#
# COMPACT_ATOMS: atom_id res chain seq x y z
N MET A 1 -1.35 3.29 -7.42
CA MET A 1 -0.17 3.96 -8.01
C MET A 1 0.28 3.30 -9.31
N ILE A 2 0.61 1.99 -9.31
CA ILE A 2 1.09 1.27 -10.53
C ILE A 2 0.04 1.20 -11.65
N LYS A 3 -1.25 0.94 -11.32
CA LYS A 3 -2.33 0.94 -12.32
C LYS A 3 -2.42 2.27 -13.09
N GLN A 4 -2.23 3.39 -12.41
CA GLN A 4 -2.25 4.72 -13.04
C GLN A 4 -1.06 4.89 -14.00
N ILE A 5 0.14 4.46 -13.61
CA ILE A 5 1.34 4.51 -14.47
C ILE A 5 1.15 3.69 -15.75
N VAL A 6 0.55 2.49 -15.66
CA VAL A 6 0.24 1.65 -16.83
C VAL A 6 -0.81 2.32 -17.73
N THR A 7 -1.85 2.92 -17.15
CA THR A 7 -2.87 3.66 -17.90
C THR A 7 -2.27 4.87 -18.62
N ASP A 8 -1.45 5.67 -17.95
CA ASP A 8 -0.84 6.88 -18.52
C ASP A 8 0.11 6.54 -19.68
N LEU A 9 0.88 5.44 -19.57
CA LEU A 9 1.73 4.94 -20.66
C LEU A 9 0.92 4.48 -21.89
N ARG A 10 -0.23 3.83 -21.68
CA ARG A 10 -1.13 3.42 -22.77
C ARG A 10 -1.73 4.61 -23.49
N GLU A 11 -2.12 5.66 -22.77
CA GLU A 11 -2.63 6.89 -23.39
C GLU A 11 -1.52 7.63 -24.17
N LEU A 12 -0.30 7.69 -23.63
CA LEU A 12 0.85 8.27 -24.35
C LEU A 12 1.14 7.54 -25.67
N ALA A 13 1.05 6.21 -25.69
CA ALA A 13 1.26 5.41 -26.89
C ALA A 13 0.26 5.71 -28.01
N LYS A 14 -0.97 6.14 -27.68
CA LYS A 14 -2.01 6.51 -28.66
C LYS A 14 -1.77 7.88 -29.32
N ILE A 15 -0.98 8.75 -28.68
CA ILE A 15 -0.79 10.14 -29.09
C ILE A 15 0.44 10.31 -30.01
N ILE A 16 1.35 9.33 -30.03
CA ILE A 16 2.55 9.37 -30.87
C ILE A 16 2.14 9.19 -32.35
N PRO A 17 2.47 10.11 -33.27
CA PRO A 17 2.15 9.98 -34.69
C PRO A 17 2.92 8.80 -35.29
N ILE A 18 2.19 7.80 -35.81
CA ILE A 18 2.75 6.53 -36.26
C ILE A 18 3.07 6.62 -37.76
N ASP A 19 4.30 7.01 -38.08
CA ASP A 19 4.90 6.80 -39.41
C ASP A 19 6.24 6.08 -39.25
N ASP A 20 6.19 4.77 -38.94
CA ASP A 20 7.23 3.84 -39.37
C ASP A 20 6.78 2.38 -39.13
N LYS A 21 7.08 1.49 -40.09
CA LYS A 21 6.76 0.05 -40.05
C LYS A 21 7.45 -0.71 -38.90
N THR A 22 8.44 -0.09 -38.27
CA THR A 22 9.28 -0.61 -37.19
C THR A 22 8.87 -0.13 -35.79
N THR A 23 8.18 1.01 -35.69
CA THR A 23 7.76 1.59 -34.40
C THR A 23 6.54 0.87 -33.82
N ASN A 24 5.64 0.41 -34.69
CA ASN A 24 4.41 -0.29 -34.29
C ASN A 24 4.70 -1.62 -33.55
N PRO A 25 5.55 -2.53 -34.08
CA PRO A 25 5.88 -3.78 -33.38
C PRO A 25 6.60 -3.58 -32.05
N ILE A 26 7.43 -2.54 -31.93
CA ILE A 26 8.16 -2.23 -30.69
C ILE A 26 7.18 -1.75 -29.60
N LEU A 27 6.23 -0.89 -29.95
CA LEU A 27 5.22 -0.40 -29.01
C LEU A 27 4.31 -1.53 -28.49
N TYR A 28 3.86 -2.44 -29.37
CA TYR A 28 3.09 -3.62 -28.93
C TYR A 28 3.92 -4.52 -28.01
N LYS A 29 5.19 -4.77 -28.36
CA LYS A 29 6.08 -5.57 -27.51
C LYS A 29 6.34 -4.92 -26.15
N ILE A 30 6.40 -3.59 -26.07
CA ILE A 30 6.49 -2.86 -24.80
C ILE A 30 5.19 -2.99 -24.00
N ALA A 31 4.02 -2.89 -24.64
CA ALA A 31 2.73 -3.07 -23.99
C ALA A 31 2.55 -4.50 -23.45
N ASP A 32 2.88 -5.52 -24.24
CA ASP A 32 2.84 -6.92 -23.82
C ASP A 32 3.78 -7.18 -22.64
N ASN A 33 4.99 -6.60 -22.68
CA ASN A 33 5.94 -6.70 -21.58
C ASN A 33 5.43 -5.99 -20.31
N LEU A 34 4.71 -4.87 -20.43
CA LEU A 34 4.12 -4.17 -19.30
C LEU A 34 2.97 -4.97 -18.68
N ASP A 35 2.13 -5.61 -19.49
CA ASP A 35 1.05 -6.46 -19.03
C ASP A 35 1.61 -7.70 -18.30
N ALA A 36 2.63 -8.34 -18.89
CA ALA A 36 3.35 -9.43 -18.24
C ALA A 36 4.03 -8.98 -16.92
N LEU A 37 4.62 -7.79 -16.89
CA LEU A 37 5.20 -7.22 -15.67
C LEU A 37 4.11 -6.96 -14.61
N GLN A 38 2.94 -6.48 -15.01
CA GLN A 38 1.80 -6.28 -14.12
C GLN A 38 1.32 -7.61 -13.53
N GLU A 39 1.18 -8.66 -14.34
CA GLU A 39 0.80 -9.99 -13.84
C GLU A 39 1.85 -10.55 -12.87
N VAL A 40 3.14 -10.38 -13.17
CA VAL A 40 4.23 -10.77 -12.26
C VAL A 40 4.14 -9.96 -10.97
N PHE A 41 3.97 -8.64 -11.01
CA PHE A 41 3.81 -7.83 -9.79
C PHE A 41 2.55 -8.17 -9.00
N GLU A 42 1.41 -8.41 -9.66
CA GLU A 42 0.16 -8.80 -9.01
C GLU A 42 0.24 -10.20 -8.40
N SER A 43 1.06 -11.11 -8.96
CA SER A 43 1.35 -12.41 -8.37
C SER A 43 2.38 -12.34 -7.22
N LEU A 44 3.29 -11.36 -7.25
CA LEU A 44 4.24 -11.07 -6.17
C LEU A 44 3.61 -10.31 -5.00
N ILE A 45 2.48 -9.63 -5.21
CA ILE A 45 1.65 -9.10 -4.12
C ILE A 45 0.96 -10.29 -3.46
N ASP A 46 1.49 -10.71 -2.32
CA ASP A 46 0.85 -11.72 -1.48
C ASP A 46 -0.51 -11.16 -1.01
N LYS A 47 -1.58 -11.66 -1.64
CA LYS A 47 -2.97 -11.21 -1.43
C LYS A 47 -3.47 -11.48 -0.01
N ASN A 48 -2.70 -12.21 0.79
CA ASN A 48 -2.99 -12.52 2.19
C ASN A 48 -2.24 -11.61 3.19
N ILE A 49 -1.56 -10.56 2.71
CA ILE A 49 -0.96 -9.57 3.61
C ILE A 49 -2.07 -8.66 4.15
N GLU A 50 -2.53 -8.98 5.36
CA GLU A 50 -3.31 -8.05 6.18
C GLU A 50 -2.36 -7.25 7.10
N TYR A 51 -2.80 -6.08 7.52
CA TYR A 51 -2.09 -5.24 8.48
C TYR A 51 -2.96 -5.07 9.72
N PHE A 52 -2.36 -4.72 10.84
CA PHE A 52 -3.10 -4.44 12.06
C PHE A 52 -2.59 -3.20 12.77
N SER A 53 -3.49 -2.57 13.53
CA SER A 53 -3.15 -1.62 14.57
C SER A 53 -3.82 -2.04 15.89
N TYR A 54 -3.24 -1.62 17.00
CA TYR A 54 -3.77 -1.88 18.33
C TYR A 54 -3.56 -0.67 19.25
N SER A 55 -4.59 -0.36 20.03
CA SER A 55 -4.47 0.50 21.22
C SER A 55 -5.36 -0.04 22.34
N PRO A 56 -5.08 0.29 23.61
CA PRO A 56 -5.97 -0.07 24.72
C PRO A 56 -7.39 0.49 24.60
N ARG A 57 -7.59 1.58 23.85
CA ARG A 57 -8.89 2.25 23.71
C ARG A 57 -9.74 1.67 22.58
N ILE A 58 -9.13 1.35 21.44
CA ILE A 58 -9.85 0.88 20.24
C ILE A 58 -9.72 -0.62 19.99
N GLY A 59 -8.86 -1.30 20.74
CA GLY A 59 -8.58 -2.73 20.56
C GLY A 59 -7.80 -3.03 19.28
N PHE A 60 -7.86 -4.29 18.84
CA PHE A 60 -7.21 -4.77 17.63
C PHE A 60 -8.04 -4.44 16.39
N GLN A 61 -7.43 -3.78 15.41
CA GLN A 61 -8.06 -3.38 14.15
C GLN A 61 -7.30 -4.00 12.97
N ARG A 62 -8.02 -4.45 11.94
CA ARG A 62 -7.44 -4.99 10.70
C ARG A 62 -7.53 -3.97 9.57
N HIS A 63 -6.50 -3.96 8.73
CA HIS A 63 -6.33 -3.01 7.64
C HIS A 63 -5.87 -3.73 6.37
N THR A 64 -6.34 -3.25 5.22
CA THR A 64 -5.90 -3.70 3.89
C THR A 64 -4.69 -2.93 3.38
N SER A 65 -4.22 -1.92 4.13
CA SER A 65 -3.10 -1.05 3.78
C SER A 65 -2.17 -0.84 4.97
N PHE A 66 -0.87 -0.90 4.71
CA PHE A 66 0.20 -0.59 5.67
C PHE A 66 0.07 0.83 6.24
N HIS A 67 -0.22 1.81 5.39
CA HIS A 67 -0.33 3.21 5.79
C HIS A 67 -1.53 3.42 6.72
N ALA A 68 -2.66 2.76 6.45
CA ALA A 68 -3.83 2.84 7.31
C ALA A 68 -3.55 2.34 8.74
N ALA A 69 -2.81 1.24 8.87
CA ALA A 69 -2.41 0.71 10.18
C ALA A 69 -1.49 1.68 10.95
N ILE A 70 -0.56 2.35 10.27
CA ILE A 70 0.33 3.36 10.86
C ILE A 70 -0.45 4.61 11.28
N ASP A 71 -1.32 5.11 10.40
CA ASP A 71 -2.08 6.32 10.64
C ASP A 71 -3.00 6.16 11.86
N ASP A 72 -3.68 5.01 11.97
CA ASP A 72 -4.52 4.71 13.13
C ASP A 72 -3.71 4.61 14.43
N ALA A 73 -2.56 3.94 14.41
CA ALA A 73 -1.68 3.88 15.57
C ALA A 73 -1.18 5.28 15.98
N ASN A 74 -0.78 6.11 15.02
CA ASN A 74 -0.32 7.47 15.29
C ASN A 74 -1.44 8.37 15.83
N ASN A 75 -2.67 8.20 15.33
CA ASN A 75 -3.85 8.89 15.85
C ASN A 75 -4.08 8.55 17.32
N GLU A 76 -3.96 7.27 17.70
CA GLU A 76 -4.10 6.84 19.10
C GLU A 76 -2.98 7.39 19.99
N ILE A 77 -1.73 7.39 19.52
CA ILE A 77 -0.60 8.02 20.22
C ILE A 77 -0.89 9.50 20.46
N TYR A 78 -1.39 10.19 19.44
CA TYR A 78 -1.73 11.61 19.53
C TYR A 78 -2.86 11.87 20.52
N VAL A 79 -3.90 11.04 20.53
CA VAL A 79 -4.97 11.09 21.53
C VAL A 79 -4.40 10.91 22.94
N TYR A 80 -3.60 9.88 23.19
CA TYR A 80 -3.03 9.65 24.53
C TYR A 80 -2.09 10.76 24.99
N ARG A 81 -1.32 11.36 24.07
CA ARG A 81 -0.45 12.51 24.38
C ARG A 81 -1.23 13.73 24.87
N ARG A 82 -2.48 13.93 24.44
CA ARG A 82 -3.35 15.00 24.94
C ARG A 82 -3.81 14.77 26.39
N TYR A 83 -3.80 13.52 26.85
CA TYR A 83 -4.20 13.12 28.20
C TYR A 83 -3.00 12.64 29.00
N ALA A 84 -1.90 13.39 28.94
CA ALA A 84 -0.72 13.15 29.75
C ALA A 84 -1.08 13.12 31.25
N ASP A 85 -0.44 12.22 32.00
CA ASP A 85 -0.61 12.15 33.45
C ASP A 85 0.22 13.24 34.16
N ALA A 86 0.27 13.21 35.49
CA ALA A 86 1.04 14.15 36.29
C ALA A 86 2.55 14.16 35.96
N ASN A 87 3.07 13.11 35.31
CA ASN A 87 4.46 12.99 34.86
C ASN A 87 4.66 13.47 33.42
N GLY A 88 3.61 14.02 32.79
CA GLY A 88 3.67 14.50 31.41
C GLY A 88 3.65 13.38 30.36
N TRP A 89 3.41 12.13 30.75
CA TRP A 89 3.42 10.99 29.83
C TRP A 89 2.27 10.02 30.06
N ASN A 90 1.44 9.82 29.04
CA ASN A 90 0.43 8.78 29.12
C ASN A 90 1.05 7.41 28.83
N LYS A 91 1.11 6.54 29.85
CA LYS A 91 1.66 5.18 29.76
C LYS A 91 1.05 4.30 28.66
N ASN A 92 -0.15 4.62 28.19
CA ASN A 92 -0.83 3.86 27.14
C ASN A 92 -0.20 4.09 25.76
N VAL A 93 0.60 5.15 25.56
CA VAL A 93 1.37 5.36 24.33
C VAL A 93 2.28 4.16 24.02
N ASN A 94 2.88 3.57 25.06
CA ASN A 94 3.78 2.42 24.92
C ASN A 94 3.05 1.11 24.60
N GLN A 95 1.72 1.11 24.66
CA GLN A 95 0.89 -0.04 24.35
C GLN A 95 0.28 0.05 22.96
N VAL A 96 0.49 1.16 22.24
CA VAL A 96 0.06 1.30 20.85
C VAL A 96 1.05 0.60 19.94
N CYS A 97 0.57 -0.27 19.06
CA CYS A 97 1.41 -0.93 18.07
C CYS A 97 0.68 -1.14 16.75
N TRP A 98 1.45 -1.44 15.71
CA TRP A 98 0.96 -1.79 14.39
C TRP A 98 1.89 -2.83 13.78
N GLY A 99 1.42 -3.54 12.76
CA GLY A 99 2.24 -4.54 12.09
C GLY A 99 1.56 -5.25 10.95
N VAL A 100 2.22 -6.28 10.46
CA VAL A 100 1.72 -7.16 9.40
C VAL A 100 1.16 -8.43 10.04
N VAL A 101 -0.06 -8.80 9.67
CA VAL A 101 -0.64 -10.10 9.96
C VAL A 101 -0.16 -11.05 8.89
N ARG A 102 0.83 -11.89 9.23
CA ARG A 102 1.13 -13.07 8.43
C ARG A 102 0.29 -14.22 8.95
N ALA A 103 -0.65 -14.70 8.14
CA ALA A 103 -1.28 -15.97 8.42
C ALA A 103 -0.20 -17.06 8.42
N ARG A 104 0.09 -17.65 9.58
CA ARG A 104 0.78 -18.94 9.64
C ARG A 104 -0.29 -20.00 9.40
N ALA A 105 -0.04 -20.86 8.41
CA ALA A 105 -0.98 -21.89 7.97
C ALA A 105 -1.38 -22.84 9.11
N TYR A 106 -2.59 -23.36 8.95
CA TYR A 106 -3.24 -24.47 9.65
C TYR A 106 -2.31 -25.63 10.02
#